data_AF-A0A081D8J2-F1
#
_entry.id   AF-A0A081D8J2-F1
#
_cell.length_a   1.000
_cell.length_b   1.000
_cell.length_c   1.000
_cell.angle_alpha   90.00
_cell.angle_beta   90.00
_cell.angle_gamma   90.00
#
_symmetry.space_group_name_H-M   'P 1'
#
loop_
_entity.id
_entity.type
_entity.pdbx_description
1 polymer ?
#
loop_
_entity_poly.entity_id
_entity_poly.type
_entity_poly.pdbx_seq_one_letter_code
_entity_poly.pdbx_strand_id
1 'polypeptide(L)' 'MKTADAIGALKKERNVAVLQSKRWNEILGKMILAGEEQGLSEEFILRVFKAVHQESINHQEKVINK' A
#
# COMPACT_ATOMS: atom_id res chain seq x y z
N MET A 1 -10.47 -3.72 -5.99
CA MET A 1 -9.14 -3.89 -5.37
C MET A 1 -9.04 -5.26 -4.69
N LYS A 2 -9.25 -6.38 -5.43
CA LYS A 2 -9.46 -7.73 -4.83
C LYS A 2 -8.35 -8.16 -3.86
N THR A 3 -7.10 -7.85 -4.17
CA THR A 3 -5.95 -8.15 -3.31
C THR A 3 -5.99 -7.39 -1.98
N ALA A 4 -6.37 -6.11 -1.99
CA ALA A 4 -6.51 -5.33 -0.77
C ALA A 4 -7.63 -5.88 0.12
N ASP A 5 -8.76 -6.28 -0.47
CA ASP A 5 -9.87 -6.90 0.26
C ASP A 5 -9.44 -8.22 0.94
N ALA A 6 -8.70 -9.08 0.21
CA ALA A 6 -8.16 -10.32 0.75
C ALA A 6 -7.13 -10.08 1.88
N ILE A 7 -6.27 -9.07 1.75
CA ILE A 7 -5.35 -8.65 2.81
C ILE A 7 -6.12 -8.17 4.04
N GLY A 8 -7.19 -7.40 3.85
CA GLY A 8 -8.06 -6.93 4.92
C GLY A 8 -8.71 -8.09 5.68
N ALA A 9 -9.24 -9.08 4.97
CA ALA A 9 -9.81 -10.29 5.57
C ALA A 9 -8.79 -11.08 6.39
N LEU A 10 -7.58 -11.29 5.83
CA LEU A 10 -6.50 -11.99 6.53
C LEU A 10 -6.04 -11.22 7.78
N LYS A 11 -5.91 -9.89 7.69
CA LYS A 11 -5.57 -9.05 8.84
C LYS A 11 -6.62 -9.09 9.93
N LYS A 12 -7.91 -9.08 9.56
CA LYS A 12 -9.03 -9.25 10.50
C LYS A 12 -8.95 -10.58 11.25
N GLU A 13 -8.75 -11.68 10.51
CA GLU A 13 -8.60 -13.03 11.08
C GLU A 13 -7.44 -13.11 12.07
N ARG A 14 -6.34 -12.39 11.78
CA ARG A 14 -5.10 -12.44 12.58
C ARG A 14 -4.93 -11.29 13.56
N ASN A 15 -5.94 -10.43 13.70
CA ASN A 15 -5.89 -9.24 14.55
C ASN A 15 -4.66 -8.34 14.28
N VAL A 16 -4.38 -8.08 13.00
CA VAL A 16 -3.26 -7.24 12.54
C VAL A 16 -3.78 -5.89 12.06
N ALA A 17 -3.09 -4.81 12.40
CA ALA A 17 -3.44 -3.46 11.98
C ALA A 17 -3.36 -3.26 10.44
N VAL A 18 -4.22 -2.38 9.90
CA VAL A 18 -4.21 -2.00 8.47
C VAL A 18 -2.94 -1.25 8.11
N LEU A 19 -2.63 -0.18 8.84
CA LEU A 19 -1.46 0.65 8.57
C LEU A 19 -0.20 0.02 9.16
N GLN A 20 0.80 -0.20 8.30
CA GLN A 20 2.11 -0.73 8.68
C GLN A 20 3.22 0.13 8.05
N SER A 21 3.51 1.28 8.66
CA SER A 21 4.38 2.33 8.09
C SER A 21 5.78 1.83 7.71
N LYS A 22 6.37 0.91 8.47
CA LYS A 22 7.68 0.32 8.15
C LYS A 22 7.66 -0.40 6.79
N ARG A 23 6.69 -1.30 6.58
CA ARG A 23 6.54 -2.05 5.33
C ARG A 23 6.21 -1.14 4.15
N TRP A 24 5.40 -0.12 4.39
CA TRP A 24 5.10 0.91 3.39
C TRP A 24 6.38 1.64 2.94
N ASN A 25 7.18 2.12 3.88
CA ASN A 25 8.44 2.81 3.57
C ASN A 25 9.43 1.90 2.83
N GLU A 26 9.51 0.61 3.20
CA GLU A 26 10.34 -0.38 2.49
C GLU A 26 9.90 -0.58 1.04
N ILE A 27 8.59 -0.68 0.78
CA ILE A 27 8.07 -0.81 -0.59
C ILE A 27 8.30 0.47 -1.38
N LEU A 28 7.99 1.62 -0.79
CA LEU A 28 8.13 2.92 -1.45
C LEU A 28 9.58 3.19 -1.86
N GLY A 29 10.55 2.93 -0.98
CA GLY A 29 11.97 3.08 -1.30
C GLY A 29 12.41 2.19 -2.47
N LYS A 30 11.95 0.93 -2.52
CA LYS A 30 12.24 0.04 -3.65
C LYS A 30 11.64 0.55 -4.97
N MET A 31 10.45 1.12 -4.92
CA MET A 31 9.76 1.61 -6.11
C MET A 31 10.32 2.93 -6.63
N ILE A 32 10.86 3.77 -5.74
CA ILE A 32 11.62 4.97 -6.13
C ILE A 32 12.86 4.54 -6.93
N LEU A 33 13.69 3.65 -6.38
CA LEU A 33 14.90 3.15 -7.07
C LEU A 33 14.57 2.52 -8.43
N ALA A 34 13.55 1.65 -8.47
CA ALA A 34 13.13 1.01 -9.72
C ALA A 34 12.55 2.02 -10.73
N GLY A 35 11.87 3.07 -10.26
CA GLY A 35 11.35 4.13 -11.12
C GLY A 35 12.47 4.97 -11.73
N GLU A 36 13.48 5.32 -10.93
CA GLU A 36 14.68 6.05 -11.38
C GLU A 36 15.43 5.28 -12.48
N GLU A 37 15.60 3.96 -12.34
CA GLU A 37 16.20 3.10 -13.37
C GLU A 37 15.43 3.10 -14.69
N GLN A 38 14.14 3.43 -14.67
CA GLN A 38 13.27 3.55 -15.84
C GLN A 38 13.09 5.00 -16.31
N GLY A 39 13.85 5.95 -15.75
CA GLY A 39 13.78 7.37 -16.11
C GLY A 39 12.56 8.11 -15.57
N LEU A 40 11.89 7.57 -14.55
CA LEU A 40 10.77 8.22 -13.87
C LEU A 40 11.27 9.08 -12.71
N SER A 41 10.64 10.23 -12.49
CA SER A 41 10.98 11.09 -11.34
C SER A 41 10.48 10.50 -10.03
N GLU A 42 11.25 10.73 -8.96
CA GLU A 42 10.85 10.34 -7.59
C GLU A 42 9.47 10.91 -7.23
N GLU A 43 9.20 12.17 -7.58
CA GLU A 43 7.91 12.83 -7.31
C GLU A 43 6.73 12.08 -7.96
N PHE A 44 6.90 11.65 -9.21
CA PHE A 44 5.87 10.90 -9.93
C PHE A 44 5.57 9.57 -9.22
N ILE A 45 6.61 8.81 -8.89
CA ILE A 45 6.49 7.53 -8.16
C ILE A 45 5.80 7.76 -6.81
N LEU A 46 6.26 8.75 -6.04
CA LEU A 46 5.67 9.10 -4.74
C LEU A 46 4.17 9.37 -4.84
N ARG A 47 3.74 10.18 -5.83
CA ARG A 47 2.32 10.53 -6.01
C ARG A 47 1.48 9.31 -6.37
N VAL A 48 1.94 8.50 -7.33
CA VAL A 48 1.20 7.31 -7.79
C VAL A 48 1.08 6.29 -6.67
N PHE A 49 2.19 5.94 -6.03
CA PHE A 49 2.20 4.92 -4.99
C PHE A 49 1.42 5.35 -3.75
N LYS A 50 1.49 6.63 -3.33
CA LYS A 50 0.67 7.14 -2.21
C LYS A 50 -0.83 7.02 -2.51
N ALA A 51 -1.26 7.35 -3.73
CA ALA A 51 -2.67 7.24 -4.13
C ALA A 51 -3.16 5.78 -4.10
N VAL A 52 -2.39 4.85 -4.67
CA VAL A 52 -2.72 3.41 -4.65
C VAL A 52 -2.70 2.86 -3.22
N HIS A 53 -1.75 3.28 -2.39
CA HIS A 53 -1.67 2.88 -0.99
C HIS A 53 -2.90 3.33 -0.21
N GLN A 54 -3.32 4.59 -0.36
CA GLN A 54 -4.50 5.12 0.31
C GLN A 54 -5.77 4.36 -0.11
N GLU A 55 -5.93 4.08 -1.40
CA GLU A 55 -7.09 3.32 -1.87
C GLU A 55 -7.10 1.87 -1.35
N SER A 56 -5.92 1.25 -1.22
CA SER A 56 -5.78 -0.07 -0.59
C SER A 56 -6.12 -0.07 0.90
N ILE A 57 -5.76 0.99 1.63
CA ILE A 57 -6.17 1.18 3.04
C ILE A 57 -7.68 1.31 3.13
N ASN A 58 -8.30 2.15 2.29
CA ASN A 58 -9.75 2.35 2.28
C ASN A 58 -10.51 1.02 2.09
N HIS A 59 -10.01 0.16 1.19
CA HIS A 59 -10.58 -1.18 0.98
C HIS A 59 -10.40 -2.10 2.21
N GLN A 60 -9.21 -2.14 2.81
CA GLN A 60 -8.93 -2.95 3.99
C GLN A 60 -9.79 -2.53 5.20
N GLU A 61 -9.90 -1.21 5.46
CA GLU A 61 -10.74 -0.65 6.52
C GLU A 61 -12.22 -1.02 6.34
N LYS A 62 -12.74 -0.98 5.11
CA LYS A 62 -14.12 -1.41 4.80
C LYS A 62 -14.36 -2.89 5.11
N VAL A 63 -13.36 -3.75 4.95
CA VAL A 63 -13.46 -5.19 5.26
C VAL A 63 -13.36 -5.45 6.76
N ILE A 64 -12.46 -4.75 7.45
CA ILE A 64 -12.24 -4.91 8.89
C ILE A 64 -13.43 -4.40 9.70
N ASN A 65 -13.94 -3.20 9.37
CA ASN A 65 -15.03 -2.54 10.10
C ASN A 65 -16.44 -2.96 9.65
N LYS A 66 -16.55 -3.97 8.77
CA LYS A 66 -17.81 -4.65 8.46
C LYS A 66 -18.17 -5.66 9.53
#